data_AF-A0AAF0TNL2-F1
#
_entry.id   AF-A0AAF0TNL2-F1
#
_cell.length_a   1.000
_cell.length_b   1.000
_cell.length_c   1.000
_cell.angle_alpha   90.00
_cell.angle_beta   90.00
_cell.angle_gamma   90.00
#
_symmetry.space_group_name_H-M   'P 1'
#
loop_
_entity.id
_entity.type
_entity.pdbx_description
1 polymer ?
#
loop_
_entity_poly.entity_id
_entity_poly.type
_entity_poly.pdbx_seq_one_letter_code
_entity_poly.pdbx_strand_id
1 'polypeptide(L)'
;VIPSSEYIFSVYEAGRRYIVCLEQKICTYERFQLDEIPCAHTIAVLKHKNVTDMHPYCSDYYKPDALAKTYEVAMVLMPDKEDWLVTMF
;
A
#
# COMPACT_ATOMS: atom_id res chain seq x y z
N VAL A 1 16.27 20.53 16.86
CA VAL A 1 14.85 20.60 16.49
C VAL A 1 14.76 20.42 15.00
N ILE A 2 14.21 19.30 14.51
CA ILE A 2 13.90 19.14 13.09
C ILE A 2 12.61 19.92 12.86
N PRO A 3 12.54 20.86 11.90
CA PRO A 3 11.30 21.56 11.64
C PRO A 3 10.23 20.55 11.20
N SER A 4 9.10 20.52 11.90
CA SER A 4 7.96 19.63 11.63
C SER A 4 7.41 19.72 10.19
N SER A 5 7.84 20.71 9.39
CA SER A 5 7.31 21.02 8.08
C SER A 5 7.97 20.29 6.91
N GLU A 6 9.08 19.56 7.11
CA GLU A 6 9.79 18.96 5.96
C GLU A 6 9.05 17.76 5.34
N TYR A 7 8.25 17.07 6.16
CA TYR A 7 7.57 15.81 5.79
C TYR A 7 6.04 15.94 5.68
N ILE A 8 5.48 17.10 6.04
CA ILE A 8 4.02 17.35 6.02
C ILE A 8 3.67 18.27 4.84
N PHE A 9 2.72 17.83 4.01
CA PHE A 9 2.33 18.51 2.78
C PHE A 9 0.82 18.66 2.69
N SER A 10 0.36 19.75 2.07
CA SER A 10 -1.04 19.94 1.69
C SER A 10 -1.22 19.76 0.18
N VAL A 11 -2.10 18.85 -0.21
CA VAL A 11 -2.49 18.62 -1.60
C VAL A 11 -3.94 19.03 -1.78
N TYR A 12 -4.26 19.80 -2.82
CA TYR A 12 -5.63 20.20 -3.14
C TYR A 12 -6.15 19.41 -4.33
N GLU A 13 -7.32 18.81 -4.17
CA GLU A 13 -8.00 18.04 -5.22
C GLU A 13 -9.51 18.24 -5.09
N ALA A 14 -10.17 18.57 -6.21
CA ALA A 14 -11.63 18.77 -6.27
C ALA A 14 -12.19 19.71 -5.17
N GLY A 15 -11.46 20.78 -4.85
CA GLY A 15 -11.86 21.76 -3.82
C GLY A 15 -11.67 21.31 -2.37
N ARG A 16 -11.10 20.12 -2.13
CA ARG A 16 -10.75 19.62 -0.80
C ARG A 16 -9.25 19.66 -0.57
N ARG A 17 -8.85 19.86 0.68
CA ARG A 17 -7.45 19.81 1.12
C ARG A 17 -7.17 18.46 1.77
N TYR A 18 -6.13 17.79 1.32
CA TYR A 18 -5.59 16.59 1.91
C TYR A 18 -4.23 16.88 2.54
N ILE A 19 -3.97 16.30 3.71
CA ILE A 19 -2.69 16.39 4.39
C ILE A 19 -1.96 15.06 4.23
N VAL A 20 -0.71 15.11 3.78
CA VAL A 20 0.17 13.96 3.60
C VAL A 20 1.34 14.11 4.56
N CYS A 21 1.62 13.09 5.37
CA CYS A 21 2.81 12.97 6.19
C CYS A 21 3.67 11.82 5.65
N LEU A 22 4.80 12.15 5.02
CA LEU A 22 5.69 11.14 4.42
C LEU A 22 6.39 10.27 5.48
N GLU A 23 6.79 10.88 6.60
CA GLU A 23 7.49 10.18 7.69
C GLU A 23 6.59 9.12 8.34
N GLN A 24 5.34 9.47 8.62
CA GLN A 24 4.38 8.57 9.26
C GLN A 24 3.61 7.70 8.25
N LYS A 25 3.84 7.91 6.94
CA LYS A 25 3.11 7.26 5.85
C LYS A 25 1.58 7.42 5.94
N ILE A 26 1.13 8.64 6.24
CA ILE A 26 -0.30 8.96 6.43
C ILE A 26 -0.80 9.92 5.35
N CYS A 27 -2.04 9.71 4.92
CA CYS A 27 -2.80 10.70 4.16
C CYS A 27 -4.18 10.88 4.81
N THR A 28 -4.73 12.09 4.85
CA THR A 28 -6.10 12.32 5.36
C THR A 28 -7.20 11.73 4.47
N TYR A 29 -6.86 11.25 3.27
CA TYR A 29 -7.73 10.39 2.46
C TYR A 29 -7.76 8.93 2.94
N GLU A 30 -6.93 8.62 3.93
CA GLU A 30 -6.79 7.37 4.66
C GLU A 30 -6.25 6.15 3.93
N ARG A 31 -6.20 6.21 2.60
CA ARG A 31 -5.67 5.11 1.79
C ARG A 31 -4.21 4.78 2.05
N PHE A 32 -3.37 5.76 2.39
CA PHE A 32 -1.95 5.49 2.59
C PHE A 32 -1.70 4.62 3.83
N GLN A 33 -2.36 4.92 4.95
CA GLN A 33 -2.22 4.08 6.15
C GLN A 33 -2.99 2.76 6.07
N LEU A 34 -4.09 2.68 5.30
CA LEU A 34 -4.91 1.47 5.20
C LEU A 34 -4.29 0.45 4.24
N ASP A 35 -3.96 0.89 3.03
CA ASP A 35 -3.43 0.00 2.00
C ASP A 35 -1.92 -0.19 2.15
N GLU A 36 -1.26 0.62 3.00
CA GLU A 36 0.19 0.72 3.18
C GLU A 36 0.97 0.93 1.86
N ILE A 37 0.30 1.53 0.88
CA ILE A 37 0.83 1.93 -0.42
C ILE A 37 0.57 3.44 -0.59
N PRO A 38 1.52 4.20 -1.16
CA PRO A 38 1.30 5.60 -1.48
C PRO A 38 0.01 5.83 -2.28
N CYS A 39 -0.92 6.60 -1.71
CA CYS A 39 -2.10 7.05 -2.45
C CYS A 39 -1.73 8.11 -3.50
N ALA A 40 -2.68 8.50 -4.36
CA ALA A 40 -2.46 9.52 -5.39
C ALA A 40 -1.88 10.84 -4.83
N HIS A 41 -2.34 11.29 -3.65
CA HIS A 41 -1.83 12.50 -3.00
C HIS A 41 -0.37 12.34 -2.56
N THR A 42 -0.02 11.19 -1.95
CA THR A 42 1.36 10.88 -1.58
C THR A 42 2.26 10.83 -2.81
N ILE A 43 1.81 10.17 -3.89
CA ILE A 43 2.57 10.10 -5.14
C ILE A 43 2.81 11.50 -5.72
N ALA A 44 1.83 12.40 -5.67
CA ALA A 44 2.00 13.78 -6.11
C ALA A 44 3.08 14.52 -5.31
N VAL A 45 3.09 14.34 -3.98
CA VAL A 45 4.12 14.92 -3.09
C VAL A 45 5.51 14.34 -3.39
N LEU A 46 5.63 13.02 -3.54
CA LEU A 46 6.89 12.35 -3.85
C LEU A 46 7.48 12.83 -5.18
N LYS A 47 6.63 12.98 -6.20
CA LYS A 47 7.03 13.56 -7.49
C LYS A 47 7.48 15.01 -7.34
N HIS A 48 6.78 15.82 -6.55
CA HIS A 48 7.18 17.21 -6.28
C HIS A 48 8.55 17.29 -5.58
N LYS A 49 8.89 16.29 -4.75
CA LYS A 49 10.20 16.15 -4.08
C LYS A 49 11.26 15.48 -4.95
N ASN A 50 10.98 15.22 -6.24
CA ASN A 50 11.85 14.50 -7.18
C ASN A 50 12.30 13.12 -6.67
N VAL A 51 11.46 12.45 -5.89
CA VAL A 51 11.69 11.06 -5.48
C VAL A 51 11.41 10.15 -6.67
N THR A 52 12.45 9.46 -7.13
CA THR A 52 12.36 8.48 -8.23
C THR A 52 12.04 7.09 -7.73
N ASP A 53 12.62 6.68 -6.59
CA ASP A 53 12.33 5.40 -5.96
C ASP A 53 11.23 5.54 -4.91
N MET A 54 10.05 5.00 -5.23
CA MET A 54 8.89 5.02 -4.34
C MET A 54 8.80 3.78 -3.44
N HIS A 55 9.61 2.73 -3.66
CA HIS A 55 9.55 1.48 -2.89
C HIS A 55 9.66 1.67 -1.38
N PRO A 56 10.50 2.58 -0.84
CA PRO A 56 10.61 2.78 0.62
C PRO A 56 9.30 3.25 1.27
N TYR A 57 8.39 3.82 0.50
CA TYR A 57 7.10 4.31 0.98
C TYR A 57 6.02 3.24 0.99
N CYS A 58 6.20 2.12 0.30
CA CYS A 58 5.30 0.96 0.38
C CYS A 58 5.64 0.08 1.59
N SER A 59 4.67 -0.73 2.03
CA SER A 59 4.90 -1.83 2.98
C SER A 59 5.73 -2.95 2.36
N ASP A 60 6.47 -3.66 3.20
CA ASP A 60 7.26 -4.83 2.81
C ASP A 60 6.38 -5.95 2.25
N TYR A 61 5.09 -5.97 2.62
CA TYR A 61 4.10 -6.91 2.08
C TYR A 61 4.04 -6.90 0.54
N TYR A 62 4.26 -5.74 -0.08
CA TYR A 62 4.19 -5.58 -1.53
C TYR A 62 5.54 -5.77 -2.24
N LYS A 63 6.60 -6.16 -1.51
CA LYS A 63 7.90 -6.43 -2.13
C LYS A 63 7.87 -7.74 -2.90
N PRO A 64 8.62 -7.86 -4.01
CA PRO A 64 8.69 -9.09 -4.81
C PRO A 64 8.99 -10.34 -3.97
N ASP A 65 9.90 -10.25 -3.00
CA ASP A 65 10.26 -11.37 -2.13
C ASP A 65 9.10 -11.82 -1.23
N ALA A 66 8.29 -10.88 -0.73
CA ALA A 66 7.11 -11.20 0.07
C ALA A 66 6.03 -11.86 -0.79
N LEU A 67 5.85 -11.37 -2.03
CA LEU A 67 4.93 -11.96 -3.00
C LEU A 67 5.36 -13.38 -3.37
N ALA A 68 6.64 -13.59 -3.70
CA ALA A 68 7.18 -14.90 -4.05
C ALA A 68 7.01 -15.90 -2.90
N LYS A 69 7.30 -15.49 -1.65
CA LYS A 69 7.08 -16.32 -0.46
C LYS A 69 5.61 -16.67 -0.23
N THR A 70 4.70 -15.74 -0.49
CA THR A 70 3.25 -15.97 -0.34
C THR A 70 2.76 -17.10 -1.24
N TYR A 71 3.33 -17.22 -2.45
CA TYR A 71 2.97 -18.24 -3.44
C TYR A 71 4.01 -19.37 -3.56
N GLU A 72 4.92 -19.51 -2.58
CA GLU A 72 5.92 -20.58 -2.58
C GLU A 72 5.26 -21.96 -2.43
N VAL A 73 4.16 -22.02 -1.69
CA VAL A 73 3.37 -23.24 -1.52
C VAL A 73 2.44 -23.40 -2.73
N ALA A 74 2.53 -24.56 -3.39
CA ALA A 74 1.64 -24.90 -4.49
C ALA A 74 0.18 -24.83 -4.02
N MET A 75 -0.60 -23.95 -4.66
CA MET A 75 -2.05 -23.97 -4.52
C MET A 75 -2.56 -25.24 -5.21
N VAL A 76 -2.93 -26.23 -4.40
CA VAL A 76 -3.57 -27.44 -4.91
C VAL A 76 -4.91 -27.02 -5.50
N LEU A 77 -5.14 -27.40 -6.76
CA LEU A 77 -6.43 -27.15 -7.40
C LEU A 77 -7.51 -27.82 -6.56
N MET A 78 -8.61 -27.09 -6.34
CA MET A 78 -9.81 -27.72 -5.79
C MET A 78 -10.18 -28.90 -6.69
N PRO A 79 -10.36 -30.10 -6.12
CA PRO A 79 -10.81 -31.25 -6.90
C PRO A 79 -12.17 -30.92 -7.54
N ASP A 80 -12.51 -31.61 -8.63
CA ASP A 80 -13.81 -31.39 -9.28
C ASP A 80 -14.95 -31.69 -8.29
N LYS A 81 -16.12 -31.10 -8.51
CA LYS A 81 -17.28 -31.32 -7.63
C LYS A 81 -17.60 -32.81 -7.47
N GLU A 82 -17.36 -33.61 -8.50
CA GLU A 82 -17.58 -35.05 -8.49
C GLU A 82 -16.57 -35.81 -7.60
N ASP A 83 -15.40 -35.23 -7.34
CA ASP A 83 -14.35 -35.78 -6.47
C ASP A 83 -14.50 -35.32 -5.01
N TRP A 84 -15.50 -34.49 -4.70
CA TRP A 84 -15.74 -34.03 -3.34
C TRP A 84 -16.29 -35.17 -2.50
N LEU A 85 -15.52 -35.60 -1.49
CA LEU A 85 -16.00 -36.54 -0.49
C LEU A 85 -17.14 -35.89 0.29
N VAL A 86 -18.38 -36.20 -0.09
CA VAL A 86 -19.57 -35.91 0.72
C VAL A 86 -19.55 -36.87 1.90
N THR A 87 -18.83 -36.52 2.96
CA THR A 87 -19.03 -37.17 4.26
C THR A 87 -20.43 -36.79 4.74
N MET A 88 -21.37 -37.73 4.64
CA MET A 88 -22.63 -37.66 5.38
C MET A 88 -22.31 -37.82 6.87
N PHE A 89 -22.63 -36.80 7.65
CA PHE A 89 -22.72 -36.87 9.11
C PHE A 89 -24.06 -37.48 9.53
#